data_AF-I5B6H0-F1
#
_entry.id   AF-I5B6H0-F1
#
_cell.length_a   1.000
_cell.length_b   1.000
_cell.length_c   1.000
_cell.angle_alpha   90.00
_cell.angle_beta   90.00
_cell.angle_gamma   90.00
#
_symmetry.space_group_name_H-M   'P 1'
#
loop_
_entity.id
_entity.type
_entity.pdbx_description
1 polymer ?
#
loop_
_entity_poly.entity_id
_entity_poly.type
_entity_poly.pdbx_seq_one_letter_code
_entity_poly.pdbx_strand_id
1 'polypeptide(L)' 'MDNVYSVVAELEYGKNINDVIHLKFAERYCEKLITFDKDFKRLSPFSKISIEVIA' A
#
# COMPACT_ATOMS: atom_id res chain seq x y z
N MET A 1 1.13 3.93 -13.53
CA MET A 1 0.78 5.04 -12.62
C MET A 1 -0.73 5.09 -12.42
N ASP A 2 -1.51 4.70 -13.42
CA ASP A 2 -2.99 4.71 -13.42
C ASP A 2 -3.66 4.00 -12.23
N ASN A 3 -3.11 2.86 -11.77
CA ASN A 3 -3.62 2.15 -10.59
C ASN A 3 -3.39 2.92 -9.25
N VAL A 4 -2.36 3.75 -9.17
CA VAL A 4 -2.07 4.53 -7.95
C VAL A 4 -3.18 5.55 -7.71
N TYR A 5 -3.59 6.26 -8.76
CA TYR A 5 -4.59 7.32 -8.65
C TYR A 5 -5.99 6.77 -8.31
N SER A 6 -6.36 5.59 -8.80
CA SER A 6 -7.63 4.96 -8.43
C SER A 6 -7.65 4.55 -6.96
N VAL A 7 -6.58 3.89 -6.48
CA VAL A 7 -6.46 3.49 -5.06
C VAL A 7 -6.44 4.71 -4.14
N VAL A 8 -5.76 5.78 -4.54
CA VAL A 8 -5.69 7.03 -3.78
C VAL A 8 -7.02 7.79 -3.77
N ALA A 9 -7.80 7.74 -4.85
CA ALA A 9 -9.13 8.34 -4.89
C ALA A 9 -10.11 7.63 -3.94
N GLU A 10 -9.99 6.31 -3.79
CA GLU A 10 -10.76 5.52 -2.83
C GLU A 10 -10.29 5.72 -1.36
N LEU A 11 -9.04 6.16 -1.17
CA LEU A 11 -8.41 6.38 0.15
C LEU A 11 -8.18 7.86 0.44
N GLU A 12 -9.22 8.55 0.91
CA GLU A 12 -9.18 9.92 1.47
C GLU A 12 -8.34 10.93 0.66
N TYR A 13 -8.52 10.98 -0.67
CA TYR A 13 -8.03 12.07 -1.52
C TYR A 13 -6.54 12.45 -1.32
N GLY A 14 -5.63 11.47 -1.32
CA GLY A 14 -4.19 11.75 -1.45
C GLY A 14 -3.39 11.83 -0.15
N LYS A 15 -4.03 11.79 1.04
CA LYS A 15 -3.29 11.81 2.32
C LYS A 15 -2.29 10.65 2.48
N ASN A 16 -2.50 9.57 1.74
CA ASN A 16 -1.75 8.32 1.88
C ASN A 16 -0.99 7.94 0.59
N ILE A 17 -0.74 8.92 -0.30
CA ILE A 17 -0.12 8.64 -1.59
C ILE A 17 1.26 8.01 -1.46
N ASN A 18 2.02 8.38 -0.43
CA ASN A 18 3.33 7.80 -0.15
C ASN A 18 3.22 6.31 0.13
N ASP A 19 2.31 5.90 1.02
CA ASP A 19 2.09 4.49 1.37
C ASP A 19 1.70 3.67 0.14
N VAL A 20 0.82 4.22 -0.71
CA VAL A 20 0.41 3.58 -1.96
C VAL A 20 1.58 3.45 -2.93
N ILE A 21 2.43 4.48 -3.08
CA ILE A 21 3.62 4.42 -3.93
C ILE A 21 4.59 3.34 -3.42
N HIS A 22 4.87 3.32 -2.11
CA HIS A 22 5.73 2.32 -1.50
C HIS A 22 5.19 0.91 -1.70
N LEU A 23 3.90 0.70 -1.49
CA LEU A 23 3.25 -0.59 -1.72
C LEU A 23 3.36 -1.02 -3.18
N LYS A 24 3.04 -0.13 -4.13
CA LYS A 24 3.06 -0.44 -5.57
C LYS A 24 4.48 -0.65 -6.09
N PHE A 25 5.48 -0.07 -5.44
CA PHE A 25 6.87 -0.38 -5.70
C PHE A 25 7.24 -1.77 -5.15
N ALA A 26 6.86 -2.09 -3.91
CA ALA A 26 7.10 -3.40 -3.30
C ALA A 26 6.44 -4.54 -4.12
N GLU A 27 5.23 -4.34 -4.62
CA GLU A 27 4.53 -5.32 -5.49
C GLU A 27 5.30 -5.72 -6.75
N ARG A 28 6.28 -4.92 -7.20
CA ARG A 28 7.08 -5.24 -8.39
C ARG A 28 8.20 -6.22 -8.12
N TYR A 29 8.64 -6.32 -6.87
CA TYR A 29 9.89 -7.00 -6.51
C TYR A 29 9.76 -7.96 -5.33
N CYS A 30 8.69 -7.86 -4.56
CA CYS A 30 8.49 -8.60 -3.32
C CYS A 30 7.19 -9.41 -3.37
N GLU A 31 7.10 -10.45 -2.55
CA GLU A 31 5.86 -11.22 -2.29
C GLU A 31 5.19 -10.81 -0.97
N LYS A 32 5.92 -10.05 -0.15
CA LYS A 32 5.51 -9.62 1.20
C LYS A 32 6.11 -8.28 1.58
N LEU A 33 5.32 -7.44 2.23
CA LEU A 33 5.73 -6.20 2.88
C LEU A 33 5.62 -6.38 4.40
N ILE A 34 6.75 -6.23 5.11
CA ILE A 34 6.80 -6.25 6.58
C ILE A 34 7.08 -4.82 7.03
N THR A 35 6.25 -4.27 7.91
CA THR A 35 6.39 -2.88 8.37
C THR A 35 5.92 -2.72 9.81
N PHE A 36 6.40 -1.68 10.50
CA PHE A 36 5.85 -1.24 11.79
C PHE A 36 4.68 -0.26 11.63
N ASP A 37 4.46 0.21 10.41
CA ASP A 37 3.42 1.17 10.12
C ASP A 37 2.06 0.47 9.96
N LYS A 38 1.25 0.59 11.01
CA LYS A 38 -0.12 0.09 11.07
C LYS A 38 -1.03 0.66 9.99
N ASP A 39 -0.70 1.82 9.41
CA ASP A 39 -1.48 2.44 8.36
C ASP A 39 -1.33 1.72 7.02
N PHE A 40 -0.41 0.76 6.87
CA PHE A 40 -0.39 -0.12 5.70
C PHE A 40 -1.50 -1.19 5.74
N LYS A 41 -2.10 -1.47 6.91
CA LYS A 41 -3.15 -2.48 7.04
C LYS A 41 -4.41 -2.15 6.23
N ARG A 42 -4.74 -0.86 6.08
CA ARG A 42 -5.85 -0.39 5.21
C ARG A 42 -5.57 -0.60 3.72
N LEU A 43 -4.32 -0.82 3.33
CA LEU A 43 -3.94 -1.07 1.94
C LEU A 43 -3.99 -2.54 1.54
N SER A 44 -4.11 -3.46 2.52
CA SER A 44 -4.20 -4.90 2.27
C SER A 44 -5.26 -5.30 1.23
N PRO A 45 -6.48 -4.71 1.20
CA PRO A 45 -7.47 -5.04 0.17
C PRO A 45 -7.05 -4.65 -1.26
N PHE A 46 -6.12 -3.70 -1.41
CA PHE A 46 -5.65 -3.17 -2.70
C PHE A 46 -4.27 -3.70 -3.10
N SER A 47 -3.71 -4.58 -2.26
CA SER A 47 -2.38 -5.16 -2.41
C SER A 47 -2.42 -6.49 -3.14
N LYS A 48 -1.45 -6.72 -4.02
CA LYS A 48 -1.18 -8.04 -4.62
C LYS A 48 -0.24 -8.89 -3.77
N ILE A 49 0.40 -8.29 -2.77
CA ILE A 49 1.38 -8.93 -1.89
C ILE A 49 0.85 -8.99 -0.45
N SER A 50 1.34 -9.94 0.33
CA SER A 50 0.99 -10.01 1.75
C SER A 50 1.55 -8.81 2.51
N ILE A 51 0.76 -8.22 3.42
CA ILE A 51 1.21 -7.14 4.31
C ILE A 51 1.18 -7.66 5.74
N GLU A 52 2.33 -7.64 6.40
CA GLU A 52 2.47 -7.95 7.82
C GLU A 52 2.89 -6.70 8.58
N VAL A 53 2.05 -6.30 9.54
CA VAL A 53 2.39 -5.23 10.48
C VAL A 53 2.91 -5.86 11.75
N ILE A 54 4.17 -5.60 12.08
CA ILE A 54 4.82 -6.05 13.31
C ILE A 54 4.88 -4.89 14.31
N ALA A 55 4.66 -5.18 15.59
CA ALA A 55 4.66 -4.23 16.69
C ALA A 55 5.90 -4.41 17.56
#